data_AF-A0A453P3G6-F1
#
_entry.id   AF-A0A453P3G6-F1
#
_cell.length_a   1.000
_cell.length_b   1.000
_cell.length_c   1.000
_cell.angle_alpha   90.00
_cell.angle_beta   90.00
_cell.angle_gamma   90.00
#
_symmetry.space_group_name_H-M   'P 1'
#
loop_
_entity.id
_entity.type
_entity.pdbx_description
1 polymer ?
#
loop_
_entity_poly.entity_id
_entity_poly.type
_entity_poly.pdbx_seq_one_letter_code
_entity_poly.pdbx_strand_id
1 'polypeptide(L)'
;MSCWQNMIRLDALLVIVPLLVTDDEKTLVMCINCLTKLVGRLSQEELVAQLPSFLPALFDAFSNQSPDIRKTVVFCLVDIYIMLGKAFVPYLEGLSSTQLRLVTIYANRISQARSGAPIDANQ
;
A
#
# COMPACT_ATOMS: atom_id res chain seq x y z
N MET A 1 16.14 -17.15 -15.44
CA MET A 1 16.58 -16.36 -14.26
C MET A 1 15.41 -15.60 -13.60
N SER A 2 14.38 -15.21 -14.35
CA SER A 2 13.16 -14.54 -13.85
C SER A 2 12.27 -15.40 -12.94
N CYS A 3 12.11 -16.71 -13.18
CA CYS A 3 11.25 -17.56 -12.32
C CYS A 3 11.75 -17.68 -10.87
N TRP A 4 13.08 -17.72 -10.65
CA TRP A 4 13.65 -17.79 -9.30
C TRP A 4 13.44 -16.48 -8.52
N GLN A 5 13.56 -15.34 -9.21
CA GLN A 5 13.33 -14.04 -8.61
C GLN A 5 11.86 -13.84 -8.21
N ASN A 6 10.93 -14.37 -9.01
CA ASN A 6 9.49 -14.36 -8.72
C ASN A 6 9.14 -15.29 -7.56
N MET A 7 9.81 -16.45 -7.46
CA MET A 7 9.63 -17.39 -6.35
C MET A 7 10.04 -16.76 -5.01
N ILE A 8 11.22 -16.12 -4.94
CA ILE A 8 11.70 -15.43 -3.73
C ILE A 8 10.78 -14.27 -3.29
N ARG A 9 10.13 -13.59 -4.24
CA ARG A 9 9.20 -12.48 -3.94
C ARG A 9 7.88 -12.96 -3.36
N LEU A 10 7.40 -14.12 -3.80
CA LEU A 10 6.17 -14.73 -3.27
C LEU A 10 6.38 -15.30 -1.86
N ASP A 11 7.57 -15.85 -1.57
CA ASP A 11 7.92 -16.35 -0.23
C ASP A 11 7.86 -15.26 0.85
N ALA A 12 8.23 -14.02 0.51
CA ALA A 12 8.14 -12.90 1.45
C ALA A 12 6.68 -12.57 1.84
N LEU A 13 5.74 -12.67 0.91
CA LEU A 13 4.31 -12.46 1.20
C LEU A 13 3.76 -13.55 2.12
N LEU A 14 4.20 -14.80 1.95
CA LEU A 14 3.79 -15.91 2.80
C LEU A 14 4.16 -15.70 4.28
N VAL A 15 5.23 -14.96 4.56
CA VAL A 15 5.64 -14.61 5.92
C VAL A 15 4.92 -13.35 6.42
N ILE A 16 4.75 -12.33 5.56
CA ILE A 16 4.20 -11.03 5.96
C ILE A 16 2.69 -11.09 6.18
N VAL A 17 1.93 -11.75 5.30
CA VAL A 17 0.46 -11.75 5.34
C VAL A 17 -0.10 -12.29 6.66
N PRO A 18 0.38 -13.44 7.21
CA PRO A 18 -0.09 -13.93 8.50
C PRO A 18 0.21 -12.98 9.67
N LEU A 19 1.21 -12.11 9.55
CA LEU A 19 1.57 -11.15 10.60
C LEU A 19 0.73 -9.87 10.55
N LEU A 20 -0.05 -9.64 9.49
CA LEU A 20 -0.92 -8.46 9.37
C LEU A 20 -2.16 -8.53 10.27
N VAL A 21 -2.44 -9.67 10.90
CA VAL A 21 -3.56 -9.88 11.82
C VAL A 21 -3.12 -9.91 13.29
N THR A 22 -1.87 -9.55 13.58
CA THR A 22 -1.36 -9.49 14.96
C THR A 22 -1.95 -8.30 15.74
N ASP A 23 -2.21 -8.50 17.04
CA ASP A 23 -2.63 -7.44 17.95
C ASP A 23 -1.45 -6.60 18.49
N ASP A 24 -0.21 -7.06 18.30
CA ASP A 24 0.98 -6.29 18.71
C ASP A 24 1.22 -5.12 17.74
N GLU A 25 0.97 -3.90 18.21
CA GLU A 25 1.05 -2.68 17.42
C GLU A 25 2.41 -2.51 16.74
N LYS A 26 3.52 -2.75 17.45
CA LYS A 26 4.87 -2.56 16.91
C LYS A 26 5.14 -3.54 15.77
N THR A 27 4.77 -4.80 15.95
CA THR A 27 4.90 -5.85 14.95
C THR A 27 4.00 -5.54 13.75
N LEU A 28 2.75 -5.13 13.97
CA LEU A 28 1.83 -4.80 12.89
C LEU A 28 2.34 -3.61 12.05
N VAL A 29 2.78 -2.53 12.69
CA VAL A 29 3.39 -1.37 12.01
C VAL A 29 4.64 -1.80 11.23
N MET A 30 5.49 -2.64 11.81
CA MET A 30 6.67 -3.17 11.11
C MET A 30 6.26 -4.00 9.89
N CYS A 31 5.26 -4.86 10.02
CA CYS A 31 4.78 -5.72 8.94
C CYS A 31 4.17 -4.91 7.79
N ILE A 32 3.36 -3.90 8.08
CA ILE A 32 2.80 -3.01 7.05
C ILE A 32 3.93 -2.25 6.34
N ASN A 33 4.94 -1.76 7.06
CA ASN A 33 6.10 -1.10 6.45
C ASN A 33 6.93 -2.04 5.58
N CYS A 34 7.09 -3.30 5.99
CA CYS A 34 7.73 -4.33 5.18
C CYS A 34 6.92 -4.63 3.91
N LEU A 35 5.59 -4.70 4.01
CA LEU A 35 4.69 -4.84 2.87
C LEU A 35 4.86 -3.67 1.89
N THR A 36 4.84 -2.43 2.36
CA THR A 36 5.04 -1.23 1.52
C THR A 36 6.35 -1.31 0.72
N LYS A 37 7.44 -1.73 1.36
CA LYS A 37 8.74 -1.92 0.68
C LYS A 37 8.70 -3.04 -0.35
N LEU A 38 7.96 -4.12 -0.08
CA LEU A 38 7.82 -5.24 -1.00
C LEU A 38 7.00 -4.85 -2.24
N VAL A 39 5.87 -4.18 -2.02
CA VAL A 39 5.00 -3.62 -3.08
C VAL A 39 5.81 -2.79 -4.06
N GLY A 40 6.68 -1.89 -3.55
CA GLY A 40 7.52 -1.04 -4.40
C GLY A 40 8.55 -1.80 -5.28
N ARG A 41 8.71 -3.11 -5.11
CA ARG A 41 9.62 -3.96 -5.89
C ARG A 41 8.89 -4.85 -6.90
N LEU A 42 7.57 -5.01 -6.78
CA LEU A 42 6.75 -5.83 -7.67
C LEU A 42 6.48 -5.10 -9.00
N SER A 43 6.25 -5.85 -10.08
CA SER A 43 5.62 -5.27 -11.27
C SER A 43 4.14 -4.93 -10.99
N GLN A 44 3.52 -4.09 -11.83
CA GLN A 44 2.09 -3.79 -11.68
C GLN A 44 1.22 -5.05 -11.77
N GLU A 45 1.54 -5.95 -12.70
CA GLU A 45 0.81 -7.22 -12.88
C GLU A 45 0.95 -8.13 -11.66
N GLU A 46 2.18 -8.29 -11.16
CA GLU A 46 2.45 -9.05 -9.94
C GLU A 46 1.69 -8.47 -8.74
N LEU A 47 1.72 -7.15 -8.58
CA LEU A 47 1.04 -6.48 -7.48
C LEU A 47 -0.47 -6.73 -7.54
N VAL A 48 -1.10 -6.53 -8.71
CA VAL A 48 -2.54 -6.76 -8.90
C VAL A 48 -2.92 -8.20 -8.54
N ALA A 49 -2.13 -9.19 -8.96
CA ALA A 49 -2.37 -10.59 -8.63
C ALA A 49 -2.29 -10.87 -7.11
N GLN A 50 -1.49 -10.10 -6.37
CA GLN A 50 -1.29 -10.28 -4.93
C GLN A 50 -2.25 -9.46 -4.06
N LEU A 51 -2.89 -8.40 -4.59
CA LEU A 51 -3.82 -7.55 -3.83
C LEU A 51 -4.85 -8.35 -2.98
N PRO A 52 -5.52 -9.40 -3.51
CA PRO A 52 -6.52 -10.14 -2.72
C PRO A 52 -5.94 -10.84 -1.49
N SER A 53 -4.62 -11.14 -1.48
CA SER A 53 -3.98 -11.86 -0.39
C SER A 53 -3.78 -11.02 0.87
N PHE A 54 -3.67 -9.70 0.76
CA PHE A 54 -3.31 -8.82 1.88
C PHE A 54 -4.26 -7.65 2.11
N LEU A 55 -5.06 -7.25 1.11
CA LEU A 55 -5.98 -6.12 1.26
C LEU A 55 -7.01 -6.30 2.40
N PRO A 56 -7.62 -7.49 2.63
CA PRO A 56 -8.55 -7.66 3.74
C PRO A 56 -7.90 -7.31 5.10
N ALA A 57 -6.73 -7.87 5.38
CA ALA A 57 -5.99 -7.59 6.62
C ALA A 57 -5.55 -6.12 6.72
N LEU A 58 -5.20 -5.50 5.58
CA LEU A 58 -4.84 -4.08 5.55
C LEU A 58 -6.05 -3.17 5.83
N PHE A 59 -7.24 -3.53 5.37
CA PHE A 59 -8.48 -2.80 5.65
C PHE A 59 -8.93 -2.95 7.11
N ASP A 60 -8.78 -4.15 7.68
CA ASP A 60 -8.99 -4.38 9.11
C ASP A 60 -8.04 -3.51 9.94
N ALA A 61 -6.74 -3.48 9.58
CA ALA A 61 -5.75 -2.63 10.24
C ALA A 61 -6.06 -1.14 10.08
N PHE A 62 -6.72 -0.71 8.99
CA PHE A 62 -7.13 0.70 8.83
C PHE A 62 -8.26 1.09 9.81
N SER A 63 -8.99 0.11 10.33
CA SER A 63 -10.04 0.34 11.33
C SER A 63 -9.52 0.20 12.77
N ASN A 64 -8.22 -0.01 12.95
CA ASN A 64 -7.58 -0.15 14.25
C ASN A 64 -7.66 1.15 15.07
N GLN A 65 -7.71 1.04 16.40
CA GLN A 65 -7.80 2.17 17.33
C GLN A 65 -6.51 2.99 17.40
N SER A 66 -5.34 2.40 17.14
CA SER A 66 -4.07 3.14 17.10
C SER A 66 -4.01 4.10 15.90
N PRO A 67 -3.81 5.42 16.14
CA PRO A 67 -3.57 6.38 15.06
C PRO A 67 -2.33 6.06 14.23
N ASP A 68 -1.30 5.49 14.83
CA ASP A 68 -0.03 5.19 14.17
C ASP A 68 -0.18 4.01 13.19
N ILE A 69 -0.94 2.98 13.56
CA ILE A 69 -1.32 1.90 12.63
C ILE A 69 -2.10 2.48 11.45
N ARG A 70 -3.17 3.25 11.71
CA ARG A 70 -4.00 3.83 10.64
C ARG A 70 -3.18 4.71 9.70
N LYS A 71 -2.29 5.54 10.24
CA LYS A 71 -1.38 6.37 9.44
C LYS A 71 -0.50 5.49 8.54
N THR A 72 0.11 4.44 9.09
CA THR A 72 0.98 3.51 8.35
C THR A 72 0.22 2.82 7.22
N VAL A 73 -1.02 2.39 7.46
CA VAL A 73 -1.90 1.81 6.43
C VAL A 73 -2.18 2.81 5.30
N VAL A 74 -2.50 4.06 5.63
CA VAL A 74 -2.75 5.11 4.62
C VAL A 74 -1.53 5.30 3.73
N PHE A 75 -0.31 5.36 4.30
CA PHE A 75 0.91 5.44 3.51
C PHE A 75 1.06 4.25 2.56
N CYS A 76 0.82 3.03 3.04
CA CYS A 76 0.88 1.81 2.22
C CYS A 76 -0.12 1.88 1.04
N LEU A 77 -1.39 2.21 1.31
CA LEU A 77 -2.44 2.30 0.28
C LEU A 77 -2.17 3.41 -0.74
N VAL A 78 -1.62 4.54 -0.30
CA VAL A 78 -1.24 5.64 -1.19
C VAL A 78 -0.08 5.27 -2.09
N ASP A 79 0.93 4.55 -1.59
CA ASP A 79 2.04 4.04 -2.40
C ASP A 79 1.55 3.05 -3.47
N ILE A 80 0.64 2.14 -3.11
CA ILE A 80 -0.03 1.25 -4.08
C ILE A 80 -0.79 2.05 -5.14
N TYR A 81 -1.54 3.08 -4.71
CA TYR A 81 -2.28 3.94 -5.64
C TYR A 81 -1.33 4.68 -6.58
N ILE A 82 -0.19 5.19 -6.11
CA ILE A 82 0.78 5.86 -6.97
C ILE A 82 1.35 4.88 -8.02
N MET A 83 1.50 3.61 -7.66
CA MET A 83 2.02 2.58 -8.55
C MET A 83 1.01 2.12 -9.62
N LEU A 84 -0.27 1.95 -9.24
CA LEU A 84 -1.32 1.40 -10.10
C LEU A 84 -2.25 2.48 -10.70
N GLY A 85 -2.22 3.69 -10.16
CA GLY A 85 -3.12 4.78 -10.51
C GLY A 85 -4.59 4.43 -10.28
N LYS A 86 -5.44 4.91 -11.19
CA LYS A 86 -6.90 4.69 -11.13
C LYS A 86 -7.31 3.22 -11.22
N ALA A 87 -6.44 2.34 -11.72
CA ALA A 87 -6.71 0.90 -11.78
C ALA A 87 -6.83 0.26 -10.38
N PHE A 88 -6.34 0.93 -9.33
CA PHE A 88 -6.48 0.45 -7.96
C PHE A 88 -7.86 0.73 -7.34
N VAL A 89 -8.62 1.70 -7.86
CA VAL A 89 -9.90 2.15 -7.26
C VAL A 89 -10.91 1.01 -7.05
N PRO A 90 -11.13 0.07 -7.99
CA PRO A 90 -12.05 -1.05 -7.78
C PRO A 90 -11.68 -1.97 -6.62
N TYR A 91 -10.41 -1.98 -6.19
CA TYR A 91 -9.95 -2.80 -5.07
C TYR A 91 -10.19 -2.14 -3.71
N LEU A 92 -10.61 -0.87 -3.68
CA LEU A 92 -10.85 -0.10 -2.44
C LEU A 92 -12.30 -0.17 -1.95
N GLU A 93 -13.15 -1.00 -2.57
CA GLU A 93 -14.56 -1.14 -2.23
C GLU A 93 -14.80 -1.63 -0.78
N GLY A 94 -13.81 -2.29 -0.16
CA GLY A 94 -13.87 -2.71 1.24
C GLY A 94 -13.70 -1.57 2.26
N LEU A 95 -13.38 -0.35 1.83
CA LEU A 95 -13.22 0.80 2.72
C LEU A 95 -14.54 1.52 2.96
N SER A 96 -14.71 2.10 4.16
CA SER A 96 -15.77 3.09 4.39
C SER A 96 -15.61 4.30 3.47
N SER A 97 -16.70 5.02 3.20
CA SER A 97 -16.68 6.23 2.37
C SER A 97 -15.67 7.28 2.86
N THR A 98 -15.51 7.42 4.18
CA THR A 98 -14.54 8.33 4.81
C THR A 98 -13.10 7.87 4.56
N GLN A 99 -12.80 6.58 4.76
CA GLN A 99 -11.47 6.00 4.52
C GLN A 99 -11.08 6.08 3.04
N LEU A 100 -12.00 5.72 2.14
CA LEU A 100 -11.80 5.82 0.70
C LEU A 100 -11.49 7.27 0.29
N ARG A 101 -12.31 8.22 0.74
CA ARG A 101 -12.09 9.65 0.45
C ARG A 101 -10.73 10.13 0.95
N LEU A 102 -10.31 9.70 2.14
CA LEU A 102 -9.00 10.03 2.69
C LEU A 102 -7.88 9.53 1.77
N VAL A 103 -7.86 8.24 1.45
CA VAL A 103 -6.84 7.62 0.59
C VAL A 103 -6.78 8.32 -0.77
N THR A 104 -7.93 8.55 -1.41
CA THR A 104 -8.01 9.21 -2.72
C THR A 104 -7.50 10.65 -2.69
N ILE A 105 -7.80 11.43 -1.64
CA ILE A 105 -7.28 12.81 -1.50
C ILE A 105 -5.76 12.81 -1.40
N TYR A 106 -5.19 11.96 -0.54
CA TYR A 106 -3.74 11.88 -0.37
C TYR A 106 -3.04 11.43 -1.66
N ALA A 107 -3.57 10.41 -2.31
CA ALA A 107 -2.99 9.90 -3.53
C ALA A 107 -3.05 10.94 -4.68
N ASN A 108 -4.16 11.65 -4.83
CA ASN A 108 -4.27 12.74 -5.81
C ASN A 108 -3.29 13.88 -5.52
N ARG A 109 -3.10 14.27 -4.25
CA ARG A 109 -2.12 15.30 -3.85
C ARG A 109 -0.69 14.91 -4.23
N ILE A 110 -0.29 13.68 -3.93
CA ILE A 110 1.07 13.21 -4.25
C ILE A 110 1.25 13.06 -5.76
N SER A 111 0.25 12.53 -6.47
CA SER A 111 0.29 12.40 -7.93
C SER A 111 0.46 13.76 -8.60
N GLN A 112 -0.25 14.79 -8.14
CA GLN A 112 -0.13 16.16 -8.67
C GLN A 112 1.25 16.77 -8.40
N ALA A 113 1.79 16.59 -7.19
CA ALA A 113 3.12 17.06 -6.82
C ALA A 113 4.24 16.41 -7.66
N ARG A 114 4.08 15.15 -8.07
CA ARG A 114 5.05 14.46 -8.93
C ARG A 114 4.94 14.83 -10.41
N SER A 115 3.74 15.20 -10.88
CA SER A 115 3.53 15.63 -12.27
C SER A 115 3.93 17.09 -12.55
N GLY A 116 4.23 17.89 -11.51
CA GLY A 116 4.63 19.29 -11.64
C GLY A 116 6.10 19.54 -11.29
N ALA A 117 6.99 19.52 -12.28
CA ALA A 117 8.26 20.26 -12.26
C ALA A 117 8.62 20.64 -13.71
N PRO A 118 9.06 21.89 -14.00
CA PRO A 118 10.03 22.64 -13.21
C PRO A 118 9.51 23.95 -12.59
N ILE A 119 10.02 24.27 -11.38
CA ILE A 119 10.19 25.66 -10.95
C ILE A 119 11.49 26.16 -11.58
N ASP A 120 11.34 27.01 -12.60
CA ASP A 120 12.44 27.78 -13.17
C ASP A 120 12.85 28.83 -12.13
N ALA A 121 13.95 28.58 -11.43
CA ALA A 121 14.57 29.54 -10.54
C ALA A 121 15.53 30.40 -11.35
N ASN A 122 15.00 31.35 -12.12
CA ASN A 122 15.78 32.45 -12.65
C ASN A 122 14.93 33.71 -12.81
N GLN A 123 14.92 34.54 -11.77
CA GLN A 123 15.12 36.00 -11.82
C GLN A 123 15.08 36.62 -10.42
#